data_AF-A0A822DQB9-F1
#
_entry.id   AF-A0A822DQB9-F1
#
_cell.length_a   1.000
_cell.length_b   1.000
_cell.length_c   1.000
_cell.angle_alpha   90.00
_cell.angle_beta   90.00
_cell.angle_gamma   90.00
#
_symmetry.space_group_name_H-M   'P 1'
#
loop_
_entity.id
_entity.type
_entity.pdbx_description
1 polymer ?
#
loop_
_entity_poly.entity_id
_entity_poly.type
_entity_poly.pdbx_seq_one_letter_code
_entity_poly.pdbx_strand_id
1 'polypeptide(L)' 'NLTEIHGGSPYGAGTFSAPDGTRQPSQLELQVAEHQGTLFAHTATALKVGRAATSDQTKTERP' A
#
# COMPACT_ATOMS: atom_id res chain seq x y z
N ASN A 1 -19.56 -2.11 -4.16
CA ASN A 1 -19.06 -3.47 -3.85
C ASN A 1 -20.05 -4.29 -3.04
N LEU A 2 -21.24 -4.58 -3.57
CA LEU A 2 -22.14 -5.58 -2.96
C LEU A 2 -22.58 -6.66 -3.96
N THR A 3 -22.08 -6.58 -5.20
CA THR A 3 -22.57 -7.36 -6.34
C THR A 3 -21.56 -8.36 -6.88
N GLU A 4 -20.26 -8.18 -6.62
CA GLU A 4 -19.22 -9.15 -6.99
C GLU A 4 -18.50 -9.69 -5.77
N ILE A 5 -18.12 -10.97 -5.83
CA ILE A 5 -17.22 -11.59 -4.85
C ILE A 5 -15.80 -11.12 -5.17
N HIS A 6 -15.19 -10.42 -4.22
CA HIS A 6 -13.81 -9.94 -4.32
C HIS A 6 -13.09 -10.13 -2.98
N GLY A 7 -11.79 -10.35 -3.04
CA GLY A 7 -10.90 -10.32 -1.89
C GLY A 7 -10.58 -8.90 -1.43
N GLY A 8 -9.84 -8.82 -0.34
CA GLY A 8 -9.42 -7.55 0.28
C GLY A 8 -10.22 -7.20 1.54
N SER A 9 -9.58 -6.44 2.42
CA SER A 9 -10.13 -6.01 3.71
C SER A 9 -9.52 -4.66 4.10
N PRO A 10 -9.99 -4.02 5.20
CA PRO A 10 -9.34 -2.83 5.74
C PRO A 10 -7.85 -3.01 6.07
N TYR A 11 -7.38 -4.25 6.22
CA TYR A 11 -5.98 -4.56 6.50
C TYR A 11 -5.12 -4.67 5.23
N GLY A 12 -5.72 -4.67 4.03
CA GLY A 12 -5.00 -4.70 2.77
C GLY A 12 -5.76 -5.39 1.63
N ALA A 13 -5.22 -5.24 0.43
CA ALA A 13 -5.66 -5.93 -0.76
C ALA A 13 -5.46 -7.45 -0.63
N GLY A 14 -6.34 -8.19 -1.26
CA GLY A 14 -6.30 -9.65 -1.31
C GLY A 14 -7.10 -10.15 -2.50
N THR A 15 -6.82 -11.37 -2.93
CA THR A 15 -7.51 -12.02 -4.06
C THR A 15 -7.95 -13.42 -3.67
N PHE A 16 -9.05 -13.91 -4.24
CA PHE A 16 -9.42 -15.32 -4.14
C PHE A 16 -8.86 -16.14 -5.30
N SER A 17 -8.20 -17.26 -4.99
CA SER A 17 -7.59 -18.13 -6.01
C SER A 17 -8.46 -19.30 -6.47
N ALA A 18 -9.64 -19.49 -5.88
CA ALA A 18 -10.44 -20.73 -5.95
C ALA A 18 -9.69 -21.96 -5.33
N PRO A 19 -10.40 -23.06 -4.99
CA PRO A 19 -9.78 -24.23 -4.35
C PRO A 19 -8.71 -24.93 -5.20
N ASP A 20 -8.81 -24.80 -6.53
CA ASP A 20 -7.91 -25.38 -7.52
C ASP A 20 -6.83 -24.39 -8.01
N GLY A 21 -6.84 -23.15 -7.52
CA GLY A 21 -5.89 -22.11 -7.90
C GLY A 21 -6.13 -21.48 -9.28
N THR A 22 -7.23 -21.80 -9.96
CA THR A 22 -7.44 -21.36 -11.35
C THR A 22 -7.95 -19.93 -11.47
N ARG A 23 -8.58 -19.38 -10.41
CA ARG A 23 -9.15 -18.02 -10.46
C ARG A 23 -8.04 -16.98 -10.47
N GLN A 24 -8.09 -16.11 -11.48
CA GLN A 24 -7.23 -14.93 -11.56
C GLN A 24 -7.85 -13.76 -10.78
N PRO A 25 -7.02 -12.78 -10.33
CA PRO A 25 -7.52 -11.57 -9.70
C PRO A 25 -8.53 -10.85 -10.58
N SER A 26 -9.67 -10.45 -9.99
CA SER A 26 -10.64 -9.60 -10.65
C SER A 26 -10.09 -8.20 -10.86
N GLN A 27 -10.70 -7.45 -11.78
CA GLN A 27 -10.32 -6.06 -12.03
C GLN A 27 -10.43 -5.21 -10.75
N LEU A 28 -11.42 -5.49 -9.90
CA LEU A 28 -11.59 -4.82 -8.63
C LEU A 28 -10.46 -5.14 -7.64
N GLU A 29 -10.06 -6.41 -7.53
CA GLU A 29 -8.94 -6.83 -6.67
C GLU A 29 -7.63 -6.17 -7.12
N LEU A 30 -7.41 -6.04 -8.43
CA LEU A 30 -6.26 -5.33 -9.00
C LEU A 30 -6.28 -3.82 -8.70
N GLN A 31 -7.44 -3.17 -8.84
CA GLN A 31 -7.59 -1.74 -8.51
C GLN A 31 -7.31 -1.45 -7.03
N VAL A 32 -7.79 -2.32 -6.14
CA VAL A 32 -7.53 -2.19 -4.69
C VAL A 32 -6.04 -2.38 -4.40
N ALA A 33 -5.39 -3.34 -5.06
CA ALA A 33 -3.94 -3.56 -4.92
C ALA A 33 -3.11 -2.37 -5.44
N GLU A 34 -3.48 -1.79 -6.58
CA GLU A 34 -2.84 -0.58 -7.11
C GLU A 34 -2.98 0.59 -6.13
N HIS A 35 -4.20 0.84 -5.65
CA HIS A 35 -4.46 1.91 -4.69
C HIS A 35 -3.65 1.74 -3.39
N GLN A 36 -3.61 0.51 -2.85
CA GLN A 36 -2.79 0.21 -1.67
C GLN A 36 -1.30 0.49 -1.95
N GLY A 37 -0.79 0.08 -3.11
CA GLY A 37 0.59 0.32 -3.52
C GLY A 37 0.92 1.82 -3.60
N THR A 38 0.04 2.63 -4.19
CA THR A 38 0.20 4.09 -4.26
C THR A 38 0.26 4.72 -2.87
N LEU A 39 -0.68 4.37 -1.97
CA LEU A 39 -0.71 4.91 -0.61
C LEU A 39 0.51 4.51 0.21
N PHE A 40 0.95 3.25 0.07
CA PHE A 40 2.14 2.75 0.73
C PHE A 40 3.40 3.50 0.28
N ALA A 41 3.60 3.63 -1.04
CA ALA A 41 4.74 4.34 -1.61
C ALA A 41 4.76 5.82 -1.23
N HIS A 42 3.59 6.48 -1.22
CA HIS A 42 3.46 7.86 -0.77
C HIS A 42 3.88 8.01 0.70
N THR A 43 3.39 7.13 1.58
CA THR A 43 3.74 7.16 3.02
C THR A 43 5.22 6.91 3.25
N ALA A 44 5.80 5.91 2.59
CA ALA A 44 7.23 5.62 2.67
C ALA A 44 8.09 6.81 2.22
N THR A 45 7.69 7.47 1.13
CA THR A 45 8.37 8.68 0.63
C THR A 45 8.31 9.82 1.65
N ALA A 46 7.14 10.09 2.22
CA ALA A 46 6.97 11.12 3.24
C ALA A 46 7.86 10.86 4.47
N LEU A 47 7.92 9.61 4.95
CA LEU A 47 8.80 9.22 6.06
C LEU A 47 10.28 9.41 5.72
N LYS A 48 10.70 9.06 4.50
CA LYS A 48 12.08 9.28 4.04
C LYS A 48 12.44 10.78 4.00
N VAL A 49 11.56 11.61 3.46
CA VAL A 49 11.76 13.07 3.40
C VAL A 49 11.80 13.68 4.80
N GLY A 50 10.85 13.31 5.66
CA GLY A 50 10.83 13.76 7.05
C GLY A 50 12.10 13.37 7.80
N ARG A 51 12.58 12.13 7.64
CA ARG A 51 13.86 11.67 8.23
C ARG A 51 15.04 12.52 7.76
N ALA A 52 15.12 12.83 6.46
CA ALA A 52 16.18 13.68 5.92
C ALA A 52 16.14 15.10 6.52
N ALA A 53 14.95 15.70 6.61
CA ALA A 53 14.77 17.02 7.22
C ALA A 53 15.19 17.06 8.70
N THR A 54 14.84 16.03 9.48
CA THR A 54 15.25 15.94 10.90
C THR A 54 16.76 15.73 11.06
N SER A 55 17.41 15.00 10.14
CA SER A 55 18.86 14.78 10.22
C SER A 55 19.69 16.04 9.93
N ASP A 56 19.19 16.95 9.09
CA ASP A 56 19.89 18.20 8.74
C ASP A 56 19.89 19.18 9.93
N GLN A 57 18.76 19.29 10.65
CA GLN A 57 18.63 20.14 11.84
C GLN A 57 19.57 19.72 12.98
N THR A 58 19.79 18.42 13.20
CA THR A 58 20.71 17.94 14.24
C THR A 58 22.19 18.26 13.99
N LYS A 59 22.56 18.63 12.75
CA LYS A 59 23.94 19.00 12.40
C LYS A 59 24.22 20.48 12.64
N THR A 60 23.19 21.33 12.59
CA THR A 60 23.31 22.79 12.77
C THR A 60 23.36 23.20 14.25
N GLU A 61 22.93 22.34 15.18
CA GLU A 61 22.82 22.66 16.61
C GLU A 61 23.97 22.16 17.50
N ARG A 62 25.04 21.58 16.95
CA ARG A 62 26.23 21.21 17.77
C ARG A 62 27.30 22.32 17.72
N PRO A 63 27.74 22.87 18.88
CA PRO A 63 28.86 23.80 18.94
C PRO A 63 30.19 23.14 18.54
#